data_AF-R5DMQ0-F1
#
_entry.id   AF-R5DMQ0-F1
#
_cell.length_a   1.000
_cell.length_b   1.000
_cell.length_c   1.000
_cell.angle_alpha   90.00
_cell.angle_beta   90.00
_cell.angle_gamma   90.00
#
_symmetry.space_group_name_H-M   'P 1'
#
loop_
_entity.id
_entity.type
_entity.pdbx_description
1 polymer ?
#
loop_
_entity_poly.entity_id
_entity_poly.type
_entity_poly.pdbx_seq_one_letter_code
_entity_poly.pdbx_strand_id
1 'polypeptide(L)'
;MMKVSAQNNFIYPNYTQNYAQNSVKAKSPSFCGAQRLTHMNIGMMGEGFIGNVLLKNVTKGTEELVNVFKNFDCGNEKYFLKNNEGGTIGEIMLKINKYFDYNRFIYKEDPSHVFVDKLRNYSNPNTPFWNKETDFYEGTGTRLLQIAQRRSDEAQCVGNIKLIPMPESRRYYTDKIGMIKDPTNPYGSAFILPPDKKEPLSKMYGGL
;
A
#
# COMPACT_ATOMS: atom_id res chain seq x y z
N MET A 1 47.07 13.47 -51.43
CA MET A 1 47.45 14.09 -50.14
C MET A 1 46.33 15.04 -49.75
N MET A 2 45.70 15.05 -48.59
CA MET A 2 45.99 14.43 -47.29
C MET A 2 44.63 14.32 -46.56
N LYS A 3 44.29 13.15 -45.99
CA LYS A 3 43.21 12.99 -45.01
C LYS A 3 43.74 13.47 -43.66
N VAL A 4 42.99 14.30 -42.94
CA VAL A 4 43.13 14.43 -41.48
C VAL A 4 41.75 14.64 -40.85
N SER A 5 41.35 13.63 -40.09
CA SER A 5 40.29 13.65 -39.07
C SER A 5 40.79 14.35 -37.81
N ALA A 6 39.93 15.10 -37.14
CA ALA A 6 40.13 15.42 -35.72
C ALA A 6 38.78 15.40 -35.00
N GLN A 7 38.55 14.31 -34.25
CA GLN A 7 37.56 14.22 -33.20
C GLN A 7 38.03 15.08 -32.03
N ASN A 8 37.23 16.07 -31.62
CA ASN A 8 37.50 16.85 -30.42
C ASN A 8 37.12 16.02 -29.18
N ASN A 9 38.13 15.38 -28.56
CA ASN A 9 38.02 14.85 -27.21
C ASN A 9 38.17 16.00 -26.20
N PHE A 10 37.05 16.48 -25.65
CA PHE A 10 37.09 17.29 -24.44
C PHE A 10 37.21 16.38 -23.22
N ILE A 11 38.41 16.40 -22.61
CA ILE A 11 38.72 15.79 -21.33
C ILE A 11 38.18 16.72 -20.24
N TYR A 12 37.17 16.28 -19.49
CA TYR A 12 36.76 16.96 -18.26
C TYR A 12 37.65 16.50 -17.10
N PRO A 13 38.16 17.42 -16.26
CA PRO A 13 38.96 17.06 -15.10
C PRO A 13 38.12 16.36 -14.03
N ASN A 14 38.59 15.21 -13.56
CA ASN A 14 38.03 14.47 -12.41
C ASN A 14 38.19 15.30 -11.13
N TYR A 15 37.11 15.95 -10.69
CA TYR A 15 36.99 16.42 -9.31
C TYR A 15 36.60 15.23 -8.42
N THR A 16 37.59 14.64 -7.72
CA THR A 16 37.34 13.75 -6.60
C THR A 16 36.79 14.58 -5.43
N GLN A 17 35.46 14.66 -5.31
CA GLN A 17 34.82 15.06 -4.06
C GLN A 17 34.75 13.85 -3.13
N ASN A 18 35.48 13.94 -2.03
CA ASN A 18 35.35 13.06 -0.88
C ASN A 18 33.97 13.26 -0.24
N TYR A 19 32.97 12.53 -0.73
CA TYR A 19 31.75 12.31 0.02
C TYR A 19 32.08 11.32 1.14
N ALA A 20 32.23 11.83 2.35
CA ALA A 20 32.15 11.01 3.55
C ALA A 20 30.84 10.22 3.49
N GLN A 21 30.96 8.91 3.25
CA GLN A 21 29.85 7.99 3.34
C GLN A 21 29.43 7.93 4.81
N ASN A 22 28.48 8.77 5.19
CA ASN A 22 27.66 8.47 6.34
C ASN A 22 26.92 7.18 6.00
N SER A 23 27.45 6.06 6.47
CA SER A 23 26.80 4.75 6.40
C SER A 23 25.49 4.85 7.19
N VAL A 24 24.41 5.19 6.49
CA VAL A 24 23.07 4.99 7.03
C VAL A 24 22.96 3.48 7.24
N LYS A 25 23.05 3.04 8.50
CA LYS A 25 22.73 1.66 8.87
C LYS A 25 21.33 1.40 8.33
N ALA A 26 21.24 0.62 7.25
CA ALA A 26 19.98 0.09 6.78
C ALA A 26 19.36 -0.66 7.95
N LYS A 27 18.27 -0.12 8.51
CA LYS A 27 17.44 -0.89 9.41
C LYS A 27 16.97 -2.08 8.58
N SER A 28 17.33 -3.27 9.02
CA SER A 28 16.81 -4.53 8.48
C SER A 28 15.30 -4.43 8.29
N PRO A 29 14.74 -4.97 7.20
CA PRO A 29 13.29 -4.97 6.99
C PRO A 29 12.59 -5.60 8.19
N SER A 30 11.44 -5.05 8.56
CA SER A 30 10.65 -5.40 9.76
C SER A 30 10.13 -6.84 9.76
N PHE A 31 10.38 -7.61 8.71
CA PHE A 31 9.98 -9.01 8.57
C PHE A 31 11.16 -9.86 8.07
N CYS A 32 11.65 -10.74 8.95
CA CYS A 32 12.39 -11.94 8.56
C CYS A 32 11.50 -13.13 8.87
N GLY A 33 10.92 -13.74 7.83
CA GLY A 33 10.10 -14.96 7.96
C GLY A 33 8.76 -14.87 7.24
N ALA A 34 8.76 -14.83 5.91
CA ALA A 34 7.64 -15.28 5.10
C ALA A 34 8.16 -15.67 3.72
N GLN A 35 7.73 -16.83 3.23
CA GLN A 35 8.14 -17.43 1.96
C GLN A 35 7.99 -16.41 0.81
N ARG A 36 9.09 -16.17 0.10
CA ARG A 36 9.11 -15.37 -1.14
C ARG A 36 8.17 -16.04 -2.14
N LEU A 37 7.18 -15.34 -2.69
CA LEU A 37 6.35 -15.81 -3.80
C LEU A 37 7.26 -16.28 -4.95
N THR A 38 7.29 -17.58 -5.24
CA THR A 38 8.23 -18.22 -6.17
C THR A 38 7.80 -18.18 -7.63
N HIS A 39 6.59 -17.73 -7.94
CA HIS A 39 6.08 -17.71 -9.31
C HIS A 39 5.37 -16.39 -9.61
N MET A 40 6.03 -15.53 -10.40
CA MET A 40 5.45 -14.33 -10.98
C MET A 40 5.08 -14.64 -12.43
N ASN A 41 3.80 -14.95 -12.67
CA ASN A 41 3.17 -14.91 -13.99
C ASN A 41 1.72 -14.39 -13.82
N ILE A 42 1.60 -13.15 -13.35
CA ILE A 42 0.32 -12.43 -13.18
C ILE A 42 -0.09 -11.75 -14.52
N GLY A 43 0.57 -12.08 -15.64
CA GLY A 43 0.29 -11.48 -16.95
C GLY A 43 -0.90 -12.11 -17.71
N MET A 44 -1.41 -13.26 -17.27
CA MET A 44 -2.43 -14.02 -18.02
C MET A 44 -3.57 -14.61 -17.16
N MET A 45 -3.56 -14.41 -15.84
CA MET A 45 -4.69 -14.79 -14.97
C MET A 45 -5.46 -13.54 -14.55
N GLY A 46 -6.79 -13.55 -14.73
CA GLY A 46 -7.65 -12.45 -14.32
C GLY A 46 -7.59 -12.18 -12.82
N GLU A 47 -7.53 -13.22 -11.99
CA GLU A 47 -7.36 -13.11 -10.53
C GLU A 47 -6.44 -14.23 -10.03
N GLY A 48 -5.37 -13.88 -9.32
CA GLY A 48 -4.44 -14.84 -8.72
C GLY A 48 -4.59 -14.89 -7.21
N PHE A 49 -4.70 -16.09 -6.63
CA PHE A 49 -4.61 -16.28 -5.19
C PHE A 49 -3.19 -15.97 -4.69
N ILE A 50 -3.06 -15.21 -3.60
CA ILE A 50 -1.75 -14.77 -3.07
C ILE A 50 -1.52 -15.12 -1.60
N GLY A 51 -2.51 -15.70 -0.91
CA GLY A 51 -2.38 -16.12 0.48
C GLY A 51 -3.69 -15.98 1.26
N ASN A 52 -3.59 -16.04 2.59
CA ASN A 52 -4.73 -15.98 3.50
C ASN A 52 -4.51 -14.90 4.56
N VAL A 53 -5.61 -14.40 5.12
CA VAL A 53 -5.61 -13.57 6.33
C VAL A 53 -6.59 -14.14 7.35
N LEU A 54 -6.22 -14.11 8.63
CA LEU A 54 -7.12 -14.49 9.71
C LEU A 54 -8.08 -13.32 10.02
N LEU A 55 -9.37 -13.62 10.02
CA LEU A 55 -10.45 -12.69 10.33
C LEU A 55 -11.46 -13.33 11.27
N LYS A 56 -12.09 -12.53 12.13
CA LYS A 56 -13.14 -12.99 13.03
C LYS A 56 -14.49 -12.91 12.32
N ASN A 57 -15.11 -14.07 12.07
CA ASN A 57 -16.50 -14.18 11.64
C ASN A 57 -17.41 -13.95 12.85
N VAL A 58 -17.99 -12.76 12.95
CA VAL A 58 -18.86 -12.35 14.06
C VAL A 58 -20.20 -13.07 14.00
N THR A 59 -20.70 -13.40 12.80
CA THR A 59 -21.96 -14.14 12.63
C THR A 59 -21.85 -15.54 13.22
N LYS A 60 -20.73 -16.23 13.00
CA LYS A 60 -20.50 -17.61 13.46
C LYS A 60 -19.76 -17.69 14.80
N GLY A 61 -19.17 -16.59 15.27
CA GLY A 61 -18.37 -16.54 16.50
C GLY A 61 -17.00 -17.22 16.38
N THR A 62 -16.50 -17.43 15.16
CA THR A 62 -15.27 -18.18 14.85
C THR A 62 -14.19 -17.27 14.25
N GLU A 63 -12.93 -17.72 14.32
CA GLU A 63 -11.86 -17.17 13.49
C GLU A 63 -11.75 -18.02 12.22
N GLU A 64 -11.66 -17.37 11.06
CA GLU A 64 -11.60 -18.04 9.77
C GLU A 64 -10.45 -17.48 8.92
N LEU A 65 -9.77 -18.38 8.20
CA LEU A 65 -8.81 -18.01 7.18
C LEU A 65 -9.57 -17.56 5.92
N VAL A 66 -9.44 -16.29 5.58
CA VAL A 66 -10.04 -15.68 4.40
C VAL A 66 -8.99 -15.60 3.30
N ASN A 67 -9.37 -15.96 2.08
CA ASN A 67 -8.48 -16.02 0.94
C ASN A 67 -8.25 -14.62 0.35
N VAL A 68 -7.00 -14.30 0.03
CA VAL A 68 -6.60 -13.04 -0.60
C VAL A 68 -6.29 -13.30 -2.07
N PHE A 69 -6.95 -12.55 -2.94
CA PHE A 69 -6.73 -12.57 -4.38
C PHE A 69 -6.19 -11.22 -4.86
N LYS A 70 -5.38 -11.25 -5.90
CA LYS A 70 -4.82 -10.08 -6.59
C LYS A 70 -5.18 -10.11 -8.07
N ASN A 71 -5.55 -8.97 -8.60
CA ASN A 71 -5.70 -8.70 -10.02
C ASN A 71 -4.89 -7.45 -10.38
N PHE A 72 -4.25 -7.44 -11.55
CA PHE A 72 -3.55 -6.27 -12.08
C PHE A 72 -4.27 -5.73 -13.30
N ASP A 73 -4.62 -4.45 -13.27
CA ASP A 73 -5.37 -3.79 -14.34
C ASP A 73 -4.74 -2.44 -14.67
N CYS A 74 -4.00 -2.39 -15.79
CA CYS A 74 -3.48 -1.17 -16.41
C CYS A 74 -2.80 -0.19 -15.41
N GLY A 75 -1.93 -0.70 -14.54
CA GLY A 75 -1.20 0.11 -13.56
C GLY A 75 -1.88 0.24 -12.19
N ASN A 76 -3.07 -0.32 -12.01
CA ASN A 76 -3.73 -0.46 -10.71
C ASN A 76 -3.62 -1.91 -10.23
N GLU A 77 -3.46 -2.08 -8.92
CA GLU A 77 -3.52 -3.39 -8.26
C GLU A 77 -4.84 -3.49 -7.51
N LYS A 78 -5.66 -4.49 -7.83
CA LYS A 78 -6.90 -4.79 -7.10
C LYS A 78 -6.67 -5.99 -6.20
N TYR A 79 -7.15 -5.91 -4.97
CA TYR A 79 -7.12 -7.03 -4.03
C TYR A 79 -8.52 -7.34 -3.55
N PHE A 80 -8.81 -8.63 -3.41
CA PHE A 80 -10.10 -9.14 -2.96
C PHE A 80 -9.89 -10.07 -1.77
N LEU A 81 -10.75 -9.93 -0.78
CA LEU A 81 -10.89 -10.90 0.31
C LEU A 81 -12.10 -11.78 -0.01
N LYS A 82 -11.92 -13.09 -0.08
CA LYS A 82 -12.99 -14.06 -0.36
C LYS A 82 -13.10 -15.06 0.78
N ASN A 83 -14.34 -15.33 1.23
CA ASN A 83 -14.61 -16.36 2.22
C ASN A 83 -14.35 -17.77 1.63
N ASN A 84 -14.52 -18.80 2.45
CA ASN A 84 -14.32 -20.19 2.03
C ASN A 84 -15.32 -20.69 0.97
N GLU A 85 -16.45 -20.00 0.84
CA GLU A 85 -17.49 -20.28 -0.17
C GLU A 85 -17.23 -19.54 -1.49
N GLY A 86 -16.14 -18.76 -1.59
CA GLY A 86 -15.77 -17.98 -2.77
C GLY A 86 -16.45 -16.61 -2.88
N GLY A 87 -17.30 -16.24 -1.92
CA GLY A 87 -17.96 -14.95 -1.84
C GLY A 87 -16.99 -13.83 -1.46
N THR A 88 -16.99 -12.73 -2.21
CA THR A 88 -16.15 -11.56 -1.95
C THR A 88 -16.68 -10.77 -0.75
N ILE A 89 -15.89 -10.70 0.32
CA ILE A 89 -16.25 -10.00 1.57
C ILE A 89 -15.67 -8.58 1.64
N GLY A 90 -14.68 -8.26 0.81
CA GLY A 90 -14.13 -6.92 0.69
C GLY A 90 -13.19 -6.77 -0.51
N GLU A 91 -13.02 -5.54 -0.97
CA GLU A 91 -12.10 -5.19 -2.05
C GLU A 91 -11.37 -3.88 -1.78
N ILE A 92 -10.21 -3.73 -2.41
CA ILE A 92 -9.43 -2.50 -2.41
C ILE A 92 -8.70 -2.36 -3.75
N MET A 93 -8.64 -1.15 -4.26
CA MET A 93 -7.86 -0.80 -5.44
C MET A 93 -6.71 0.12 -5.03
N LEU A 94 -5.50 -0.22 -5.46
CA LEU A 94 -4.28 0.46 -5.11
C LEU A 94 -3.62 1.01 -6.37
N LYS A 95 -3.11 2.25 -6.27
CA LYS A 95 -2.25 2.86 -7.28
C LYS A 95 -0.97 3.33 -6.62
N ILE A 96 0.17 2.85 -7.12
CA ILE A 96 1.48 3.27 -6.62
C ILE A 96 1.85 4.60 -7.29
N ASN A 97 2.05 5.64 -6.48
CA ASN A 97 2.51 6.96 -6.94
C ASN A 97 3.92 7.20 -6.44
N LYS A 98 4.88 7.26 -7.37
CA LYS A 98 6.30 7.48 -7.10
C LYS A 98 6.73 8.90 -7.43
N TYR A 99 7.51 9.48 -6.53
CA TYR A 99 8.15 10.78 -6.71
C TYR A 99 9.66 10.59 -6.68
N PHE A 100 10.32 10.78 -7.82
CA PHE A 100 11.77 10.61 -7.94
C PHE A 100 12.55 11.90 -7.65
N ASP A 101 11.93 13.05 -7.91
CA ASP A 101 12.46 14.37 -7.60
C ASP A 101 11.32 15.22 -7.05
N TYR A 102 11.37 15.52 -5.75
CA TYR A 102 10.31 16.26 -5.06
C TYR A 102 10.90 17.42 -4.28
N ASN A 103 10.12 18.51 -4.21
CA ASN A 103 10.53 19.72 -3.53
C ASN A 103 10.64 19.47 -2.02
N ARG A 104 11.87 19.44 -1.50
CA ARG A 104 12.18 19.21 -0.08
C ARG A 104 11.75 20.35 0.85
N PHE A 105 11.48 21.55 0.31
CA PHE A 105 10.88 22.63 1.09
C PHE A 105 9.41 22.34 1.40
N ILE A 106 8.73 21.59 0.54
CA ILE A 106 7.32 21.21 0.71
C ILE A 106 7.20 19.87 1.45
N TYR A 107 8.00 18.88 1.05
CA TYR A 107 7.98 17.54 1.61
C TYR A 107 9.28 17.26 2.37
N LYS A 108 9.18 17.16 3.71
CA LYS A 108 10.33 16.81 4.57
C LYS A 108 10.79 15.36 4.36
N GLU A 109 9.88 14.47 3.97
CA GLU A 109 10.10 13.05 3.73
C GLU A 109 9.63 12.68 2.32
N ASP A 110 9.92 11.45 1.87
CA ASP A 110 9.48 10.94 0.55
C ASP A 110 7.94 10.97 0.45
N PRO A 111 7.35 11.74 -0.48
CA PRO A 111 5.91 11.82 -0.66
C PRO A 111 5.34 10.69 -1.51
N SER A 112 6.17 9.77 -1.97
CA SER A 112 5.73 8.52 -2.60
C SER A 112 4.76 7.79 -1.69
N HIS A 113 3.65 7.33 -2.27
CA HIS A 113 2.57 6.71 -1.52
C HIS A 113 1.81 5.71 -2.38
N VAL A 114 1.10 4.81 -1.70
CA VAL A 114 0.04 4.02 -2.31
C VAL A 114 -1.27 4.79 -2.15
N PHE A 115 -1.88 5.17 -3.27
CA PHE A 115 -3.22 5.73 -3.27
C PHE A 115 -4.24 4.59 -3.20
N VAL A 116 -5.10 4.64 -2.20
CA VAL A 116 -6.17 3.68 -1.95
C VAL A 116 -7.47 4.26 -2.50
N ASP A 117 -8.13 3.47 -3.34
CA ASP A 117 -9.44 3.74 -3.89
C ASP A 117 -10.32 2.47 -3.80
N LYS A 118 -11.63 2.62 -3.96
CA LYS A 118 -12.62 1.53 -3.91
C LYS A 118 -12.43 0.57 -2.71
N LEU A 119 -12.06 1.11 -1.55
CA LEU A 119 -12.01 0.34 -0.31
C LEU A 119 -13.44 0.05 0.14
N ARG A 120 -13.91 -1.17 -0.11
CA ARG A 120 -15.27 -1.61 0.21
C ARG A 120 -15.25 -2.83 1.10
N ASN A 121 -16.14 -2.81 2.08
CA ASN A 121 -16.36 -3.93 2.98
C ASN A 121 -17.79 -4.43 2.74
N TYR A 122 -17.92 -5.57 2.08
CA TYR A 122 -19.22 -6.19 1.79
C TYR A 122 -19.76 -6.98 2.99
N SER A 123 -18.92 -7.28 3.98
CA SER A 123 -19.32 -8.07 5.16
C SER A 123 -19.94 -7.26 6.30
N ASN A 124 -19.70 -5.95 6.40
CA ASN A 124 -20.12 -5.18 7.57
C ASN A 124 -21.46 -4.45 7.35
N PRO A 125 -22.51 -4.73 8.16
CA PRO A 125 -23.84 -4.13 8.02
C PRO A 125 -23.88 -2.61 8.20
N ASN A 126 -22.86 -2.03 8.84
CA ASN A 126 -22.77 -0.58 9.07
C ASN A 126 -22.07 0.16 7.92
N THR A 127 -21.95 -0.46 6.76
CA THR A 127 -21.30 0.14 5.59
C THR A 127 -22.27 0.24 4.42
N PRO A 128 -22.14 1.25 3.56
CA PRO A 128 -23.03 1.42 2.41
C PRO A 128 -22.87 0.31 1.34
N PHE A 129 -21.88 -0.56 1.50
CA PHE A 129 -21.57 -1.65 0.56
C PHE A 129 -21.98 -3.02 1.10
N TRP A 130 -22.68 -3.10 2.24
CA TRP A 130 -23.02 -4.39 2.83
C TRP A 130 -23.81 -5.30 1.88
N ASN A 131 -23.34 -6.54 1.72
CA ASN A 131 -24.06 -7.61 1.09
C ASN A 131 -24.71 -8.50 2.16
N LYS A 132 -26.04 -8.58 2.15
CA LYS A 132 -26.84 -9.36 3.11
C LYS A 132 -26.61 -10.87 3.02
N GLU A 133 -26.11 -11.35 1.88
CA GLU A 133 -25.79 -12.76 1.65
C GLU A 133 -24.41 -13.15 2.21
N THR A 134 -23.68 -12.20 2.80
CA THR A 134 -22.33 -12.40 3.32
C THR A 134 -22.31 -12.30 4.84
N ASP A 135 -21.63 -13.25 5.49
CA ASP A 135 -21.34 -13.21 6.93
C ASP A 135 -20.61 -11.92 7.32
N PHE A 136 -20.78 -11.49 8.57
CA PHE A 136 -20.07 -10.33 9.09
C PHE A 136 -18.66 -10.70 9.58
N TYR A 137 -17.66 -10.15 8.92
CA TYR A 137 -16.25 -10.27 9.33
C TYR A 137 -15.76 -8.96 9.95
N GLU A 138 -15.30 -9.03 11.20
CA GLU A 138 -14.68 -7.89 11.86
C GLU A 138 -13.25 -7.69 11.36
N GLY A 139 -12.88 -6.45 11.01
CA GLY A 139 -11.51 -6.12 10.62
C GLY A 139 -11.22 -6.18 9.11
N THR A 140 -12.20 -6.55 8.27
CA THR A 140 -12.05 -6.62 6.80
C THR A 140 -11.45 -5.35 6.19
N GLY A 141 -11.98 -4.17 6.54
CA GLY A 141 -11.46 -2.89 6.04
C GLY A 141 -10.03 -2.61 6.50
N THR A 142 -9.71 -2.94 7.75
CA THR A 142 -8.36 -2.80 8.30
C THR A 142 -7.37 -3.73 7.60
N ARG A 143 -7.75 -4.99 7.34
CA ARG A 143 -6.91 -5.95 6.58
C ARG A 143 -6.56 -5.44 5.19
N LEU A 144 -7.54 -4.88 4.49
CA LEU A 144 -7.33 -4.26 3.18
C LEU A 144 -6.35 -3.07 3.25
N LEU A 145 -6.46 -2.23 4.29
CA LEU A 145 -5.50 -1.14 4.53
C LEU A 145 -4.09 -1.64 4.87
N GLN A 146 -3.97 -2.73 5.62
CA GLN A 146 -2.67 -3.36 5.88
C GLN A 146 -2.04 -3.92 4.61
N ILE A 147 -2.84 -4.48 3.70
CA ILE A 147 -2.36 -4.88 2.36
C ILE A 147 -1.82 -3.64 1.63
N ALA A 148 -2.53 -2.52 1.67
CA ALA A 148 -2.06 -1.26 1.07
C ALA A 148 -0.74 -0.78 1.68
N GLN A 149 -0.60 -0.87 2.99
CA GLN A 149 0.63 -0.52 3.71
C GLN A 149 1.80 -1.43 3.29
N ARG A 150 1.59 -2.75 3.27
CA ARG A 150 2.60 -3.72 2.82
C ARG A 150 3.02 -3.46 1.38
N ARG A 151 2.07 -3.17 0.49
CA ARG A 151 2.38 -2.79 -0.89
C ARG A 151 3.14 -1.47 -0.99
N SER A 152 2.88 -0.54 -0.08
CA SER A 152 3.65 0.69 0.04
C SER A 152 5.09 0.42 0.45
N ASP A 153 5.33 -0.45 1.43
CA ASP A 153 6.68 -0.86 1.83
C ASP A 153 7.42 -1.60 0.71
N GLU A 154 6.75 -2.57 0.06
CA GLU A 154 7.31 -3.34 -1.06
C GLU A 154 7.61 -2.46 -2.28
N ALA A 155 6.83 -1.39 -2.48
CA ALA A 155 7.09 -0.38 -3.49
C ALA A 155 8.16 0.64 -3.06
N GLN A 156 8.69 0.60 -1.83
CA GLN A 156 9.59 1.61 -1.26
C GLN A 156 8.95 3.00 -1.11
N CYS A 157 7.67 3.06 -0.80
CA CYS A 157 6.92 4.27 -0.46
C CYS A 157 6.85 4.49 1.08
N VAL A 158 7.71 3.79 1.84
CA VAL A 158 7.87 3.95 3.29
C VAL A 158 6.56 3.72 4.07
N GLY A 159 5.69 2.83 3.60
CA GLY A 159 4.41 2.55 4.25
C GLY A 159 3.39 3.70 4.14
N ASN A 160 3.64 4.72 3.32
CA ASN A 160 2.71 5.81 3.09
C ASN A 160 1.48 5.31 2.32
N ILE A 161 0.30 5.52 2.91
CA ILE A 161 -0.99 5.31 2.24
C ILE A 161 -1.75 6.62 2.23
N LYS A 162 -2.44 6.90 1.11
CA LYS A 162 -3.25 8.10 0.90
C LYS A 162 -4.61 7.71 0.36
N LEU A 163 -5.68 8.33 0.83
CA LEU A 163 -7.04 8.08 0.33
C LEU A 163 -7.92 9.33 0.44
N ILE A 164 -9.05 9.32 -0.25
CA ILE A 164 -10.09 10.35 -0.13
C ILE A 164 -11.31 9.68 0.52
N PRO A 165 -11.57 9.92 1.81
CA PRO A 165 -12.68 9.27 2.48
C PRO A 165 -14.01 9.94 2.11
N MET A 166 -15.07 9.14 1.97
CA MET A 166 -16.44 9.66 1.93
C MET A 166 -16.75 10.42 3.23
N PRO A 167 -17.55 11.51 3.20
CA PRO A 167 -17.86 12.32 4.38
C PRO A 167 -18.25 11.50 5.62
N GLU A 168 -19.07 10.47 5.43
CA GLU A 168 -19.61 9.59 6.47
C GLU A 168 -18.53 8.69 7.09
N SER A 169 -17.50 8.35 6.31
CA SER A 169 -16.40 7.46 6.73
C SER A 169 -15.21 8.20 7.37
N ARG A 170 -15.17 9.55 7.31
CA ARG A 170 -14.04 10.36 7.78
C ARG A 170 -13.63 10.03 9.21
N ARG A 171 -14.61 9.91 10.12
CA ARG A 171 -14.37 9.62 11.54
C ARG A 171 -13.71 8.26 11.76
N TYR A 172 -14.04 7.26 10.95
CA TYR A 172 -13.36 5.96 11.04
C TYR A 172 -11.86 6.10 10.72
N TYR A 173 -11.51 6.84 9.66
CA TYR A 173 -10.11 7.03 9.29
C TYR A 173 -9.35 7.92 10.27
N THR A 174 -9.96 8.97 10.82
CA THR A 174 -9.30 9.81 11.84
C THR A 174 -9.19 9.11 13.19
N ASP A 175 -10.32 8.61 13.71
CA ASP A 175 -10.44 8.22 15.12
C ASP A 175 -9.92 6.79 15.34
N LYS A 176 -10.17 5.89 14.39
CA LYS A 176 -9.79 4.46 14.51
C LYS A 176 -8.47 4.14 13.82
N ILE A 177 -8.25 4.66 12.60
CA ILE A 177 -7.01 4.38 11.86
C ILE A 177 -5.89 5.38 12.21
N GLY A 178 -6.24 6.60 12.62
CA GLY A 178 -5.26 7.65 12.94
C GLY A 178 -4.74 8.41 11.71
N MET A 179 -5.46 8.38 10.60
CA MET A 179 -5.11 9.19 9.42
C MET A 179 -5.37 10.67 9.70
N ILE A 180 -4.54 11.52 9.11
CA ILE A 180 -4.68 12.97 9.18
C ILE A 180 -4.97 13.54 7.79
N LYS A 181 -5.56 14.74 7.73
CA LYS A 181 -5.68 15.48 6.48
C LYS A 181 -4.29 15.73 5.91
N ASP A 182 -4.13 15.58 4.60
CA ASP A 182 -2.87 15.78 3.92
C ASP A 182 -2.33 17.20 4.16
N PRO A 183 -1.20 17.37 4.88
CA PRO A 183 -0.69 18.68 5.23
C PRO A 183 -0.19 19.46 4.01
N THR A 184 0.09 18.79 2.88
CA THR A 184 0.60 19.47 1.67
C THR A 184 -0.50 19.96 0.75
N ASN A 185 -1.73 19.51 0.98
CA ASN A 185 -2.92 20.10 0.36
C ASN A 185 -4.01 20.34 1.41
N PRO A 186 -3.87 21.42 2.23
CA PRO A 186 -4.81 21.74 3.31
C PRO A 186 -6.24 22.01 2.82
N TYR A 187 -6.42 22.35 1.55
CA TYR A 187 -7.74 22.56 0.94
C TYR A 187 -8.31 21.30 0.28
N GLY A 188 -7.47 20.28 0.07
CA GLY A 188 -7.86 18.99 -0.48
C GLY A 188 -8.67 18.14 0.49
N SER A 189 -9.29 17.08 -0.03
CA SER A 189 -10.05 16.09 0.75
C SER A 189 -9.23 14.85 1.11
N ALA A 190 -7.96 14.80 0.70
CA ALA A 190 -7.12 13.62 0.88
C ALA A 190 -6.60 13.50 2.31
N PHE A 191 -6.52 12.26 2.77
CA PHE A 191 -6.01 11.85 4.07
C PHE A 191 -4.77 11.01 3.86
N ILE A 192 -3.80 11.13 4.77
CA ILE A 192 -2.55 10.38 4.78
C ILE A 192 -2.37 9.70 6.14
N LEU A 193 -1.82 8.48 6.13
CA LEU A 193 -1.44 7.80 7.37
C LEU A 193 -0.07 8.36 7.83
N PRO A 194 0.00 9.05 8.98
CA PRO A 194 1.26 9.61 9.44
C PRO A 194 2.23 8.51 9.92
N PRO A 195 3.55 8.76 9.93
CA PRO A 195 4.55 7.75 10.24
C PRO A 195 4.35 7.03 11.59
N ASP A 196 3.93 7.74 12.63
CA ASP A 196 3.70 7.20 13.98
C ASP A 196 2.49 6.25 14.07
N LYS A 197 1.59 6.28 13.08
CA LYS A 197 0.38 5.43 13.02
C LYS A 197 0.52 4.21 12.11
N LYS A 198 1.65 4.07 11.41
CA LYS A 198 1.96 2.91 10.55
C LYS A 198 2.08 1.61 11.34
N GLU A 199 2.86 1.60 12.42
CA GLU A 199 3.05 0.42 13.27
C GLU A 199 1.76 -0.02 14.01
N PRO A 200 0.94 0.90 14.55
CA PRO A 200 -0.37 0.53 15.08
C PRO A 200 -1.28 -0.14 14.04
N LEU A 201 -1.32 0.38 12.81
CA LEU A 201 -2.13 -0.20 11.74
C LEU A 201 -1.67 -1.62 11.40
N SER A 202 -0.36 -1.87 11.30
CA SER A 202 0.18 -3.19 10.94
C SER A 202 -0.15 -4.28 11.97
N LYS A 203 -0.36 -3.92 13.24
CA LYS A 203 -0.69 -4.84 14.34
C LYS A 203 -2.19 -5.02 14.59
N MET A 204 -3.01 -4.14 14.02
CA MET A 204 -4.46 -4.13 14.28
C MET A 204 -5.11 -5.42 13.76
N TYR A 205 -5.91 -6.08 14.60
CA TYR A 205 -6.55 -7.37 14.28
C TYR A 205 -5.56 -8.54 14.00
N GLY A 206 -4.32 -8.48 14.52
CA GLY A 206 -3.25 -9.44 14.27
C GLY A 206 -2.41 -9.02 13.06
N GLY A 207 -1.12 -9.34 12.99
CA GLY A 207 -0.28 -8.97 11.83
C GLY A 207 -0.76 -9.57 10.50
N LEU A 208 -0.26 -9.04 9.38
CA LEU A 208 -0.30 -9.68 8.06
C LEU A 208 0.76 -10.78 7.95
#